data_AF-A0A2I1HQY7-F1
#
_entry.id   AF-A0A2I1HQY7-F1
#
_cell.length_a   1.000
_cell.length_b   1.000
_cell.length_c   1.000
_cell.angle_alpha   90.00
_cell.angle_beta   90.00
_cell.angle_gamma   90.00
#
_symmetry.space_group_name_H-M   'P 1'
#
loop_
_entity.id
_entity.type
_entity.pdbx_description
1 polymer ?
#
loop_
_entity_poly.entity_id
_entity_poly.type
_entity_poly.pdbx_seq_one_letter_code
_entity_poly.pdbx_strand_id
1 'polypeptide(L)'
;MTRQQHNFRPYFTLIKNPNNSTNALAVCNYCITKHGGIGAAQIKPECYTVNRARLCRSHLAKCPNFCEYVDDDEIQEILALSVPEDNKKK
;
A
#
# COMPACT_ATOMS: atom_id res chain seq x y z
N MET A 1 9.76 -17.41 9.24
CA MET A 1 8.35 -17.38 8.76
C MET A 1 8.24 -16.28 7.72
N THR A 2 8.41 -16.63 6.44
CA THR A 2 8.29 -15.71 5.31
C THR A 2 6.83 -15.24 5.23
N ARG A 3 6.56 -14.04 5.74
CA ARG A 3 5.24 -13.41 5.63
C ARG A 3 4.88 -13.33 4.15
N GLN A 4 3.72 -13.88 3.82
CA GLN A 4 3.14 -13.94 2.49
C GLN A 4 3.29 -12.56 1.83
N GLN A 5 4.17 -12.45 0.83
CA GLN A 5 4.25 -11.27 -0.01
C GLN A 5 2.96 -11.24 -0.82
N HIS A 6 2.16 -10.20 -0.67
CA HIS A 6 0.96 -10.00 -1.48
C HIS A 6 1.29 -9.16 -2.71
N ASN A 7 0.47 -9.26 -3.75
CA ASN A 7 0.69 -8.61 -5.05
C ASN A 7 0.85 -7.08 -4.96
N PHE A 8 0.30 -6.46 -3.91
CA PHE A 8 0.45 -5.01 -3.68
C PHE A 8 1.77 -4.60 -3.02
N ARG A 9 2.60 -5.54 -2.55
CA ARG A 9 3.83 -5.24 -1.80
C ARG A 9 4.83 -4.32 -2.54
N PRO A 10 5.01 -4.42 -3.87
CA PRO A 10 5.93 -3.55 -4.62
C PRO A 10 5.59 -2.06 -4.59
N TYR A 11 4.32 -1.69 -4.37
CA TYR A 11 3.87 -0.30 -4.36
C TYR A 11 4.05 0.41 -3.01
N PHE A 12 4.62 -0.29 -2.03
CA PHE A 12 4.79 0.23 -0.67
C PHE A 12 6.18 -0.04 -0.13
N THR A 13 6.62 0.83 0.77
CA THR A 13 7.79 0.62 1.63
C THR A 13 7.32 0.25 3.02
N LEU A 14 7.89 -0.82 3.61
CA LEU A 14 7.51 -1.24 4.96
C LEU A 14 8.34 -0.54 6.02
N ILE A 15 7.65 -0.04 7.04
CA ILE A 15 8.25 0.50 8.25
C ILE A 15 7.74 -0.24 9.48
N LYS A 16 8.49 -0.15 10.58
CA LYS A 16 8.05 -0.69 11.86
C LYS A 16 6.80 0.06 12.32
N ASN A 17 5.79 -0.69 12.76
CA ASN A 17 4.60 -0.10 13.36
C ASN A 17 4.84 0.11 14.86
N PRO A 18 4.83 1.35 15.36
CA PRO A 18 5.04 1.61 16.78
C PRO A 18 3.90 1.08 17.66
N ASN A 19 2.69 0.95 17.09
CA ASN A 19 1.48 0.54 17.81
C ASN A 19 1.24 -0.97 17.76
N ASN A 20 1.89 -1.70 16.86
CA ASN A 20 1.69 -3.14 16.70
C ASN A 20 2.95 -3.82 16.14
N SER A 21 3.72 -4.48 17.00
CA SER A 21 4.95 -5.20 16.60
C SER A 21 4.69 -6.36 15.63
N THR A 22 3.46 -6.86 15.58
CA THR A 22 3.06 -7.98 14.72
C THR A 22 2.76 -7.53 13.29
N ASN A 23 2.44 -6.27 12.99
CA ASN A 23 2.12 -5.84 11.62
C ASN A 23 2.88 -4.57 11.24
N ALA A 24 3.76 -4.65 10.23
CA ALA A 24 4.41 -3.49 9.65
C ALA A 24 3.38 -2.50 9.06
N LEU A 25 3.74 -1.21 9.05
CA LEU A 25 3.03 -0.22 8.24
C LEU A 25 3.61 -0.24 6.82
N ALA A 26 2.74 -0.01 5.85
CA ALA A 26 3.05 0.09 4.44
C ALA A 26 2.86 1.55 4.02
N VAL A 27 3.96 2.24 3.74
CA VAL A 27 3.99 3.63 3.26
C VAL A 27 3.96 3.62 1.73
N CYS A 28 3.05 4.37 1.12
CA CYS A 28 2.87 4.41 -0.32
C CYS A 28 4.09 5.01 -1.02
N ASN A 29 4.63 4.31 -2.04
CA ASN A 29 5.82 4.77 -2.77
C ASN A 29 5.55 6.07 -3.54
N TYR A 30 4.32 6.27 -4.04
CA TYR A 30 3.94 7.52 -4.70
C TYR A 30 3.89 8.70 -3.72
N CYS A 31 3.41 8.47 -2.49
CA CYS A 31 3.49 9.48 -1.44
C CYS A 31 4.93 9.77 -1.01
N ILE A 32 5.79 8.76 -0.98
CA ILE A 32 7.23 8.93 -0.71
C ILE A 32 7.86 9.85 -1.75
N THR A 33 7.58 9.63 -3.03
CA THR A 33 8.05 10.49 -4.11
C THR A 33 7.51 11.92 -3.97
N LYS A 34 6.18 12.07 -3.77
CA LYS A 34 5.54 13.40 -3.65
C LYS A 34 6.07 14.21 -2.48
N HIS A 35 6.33 13.57 -1.34
CA HIS A 35 6.75 14.25 -0.11
C HIS A 35 8.26 14.28 0.09
N GLY A 36 9.05 13.82 -0.88
CA GLY A 36 10.52 13.91 -0.82
C GLY A 36 11.18 12.92 0.15
N GLY A 37 10.55 11.78 0.41
CA GLY A 37 11.14 10.67 1.17
C GLY A 37 10.23 10.00 2.19
N ILE A 38 10.69 8.84 2.69
CA ILE A 38 9.97 8.03 3.70
C ILE A 38 9.75 8.83 4.98
N GLY A 39 10.74 9.64 5.39
CA GLY A 39 10.68 10.46 6.60
C GLY A 39 9.48 11.39 6.64
N ALA A 40 9.17 12.05 5.52
CA ALA A 40 8.05 12.97 5.40
C ALA A 40 6.71 12.25 5.14
N ALA A 41 6.72 11.16 4.38
CA ALA A 41 5.50 10.41 4.09
C ALA A 41 5.00 9.59 5.29
N GLN A 42 5.88 9.03 6.13
CA GLN A 42 5.47 8.15 7.23
C GLN A 42 4.76 8.89 8.39
N ILE A 43 4.95 10.20 8.51
CA ILE A 43 4.27 11.02 9.54
C ILE A 43 2.88 11.47 9.10
N LYS A 44 2.48 11.18 7.86
CA LYS A 44 1.21 11.54 7.25
C LYS A 44 0.26 10.35 7.26
N PRO A 45 -0.81 10.36 8.08
CA PRO A 45 -1.75 9.23 8.17
C PRO A 45 -2.39 8.84 6.83
N GLU A 46 -2.53 9.80 5.92
CA GLU A 46 -3.05 9.61 4.57
C GLU A 46 -2.09 8.87 3.62
N CYS A 47 -0.82 8.70 4.00
CA CYS A 47 0.24 8.15 3.16
C CYS A 47 0.64 6.70 3.52
N TYR A 48 0.04 6.12 4.56
CA TYR A 48 0.35 4.75 4.96
C TYR A 48 -0.90 3.96 5.37
N THR A 49 -0.75 2.64 5.41
CA THR A 49 -1.76 1.73 5.93
C THR A 49 -1.10 0.55 6.63
N VAL A 50 -1.87 -0.36 7.21
CA VAL A 50 -1.33 -1.63 7.73
C VAL A 50 -1.02 -2.55 6.55
N ASN A 51 0.11 -3.25 6.59
CA ASN A 51 0.53 -4.19 5.53
C ASN A 51 -0.39 -5.43 5.45
N ARG A 52 -1.56 -5.25 4.84
CA ARG A 52 -2.54 -6.27 4.47
C ARG A 52 -2.97 -6.00 3.03
N ALA A 53 -3.06 -7.05 2.23
CA ALA A 53 -3.30 -6.95 0.79
C ALA A 53 -4.53 -6.10 0.45
N ARG A 54 -5.68 -6.38 1.11
CA ARG A 54 -6.91 -5.61 0.92
C ARG A 54 -6.77 -4.13 1.28
N LEU A 55 -6.06 -3.82 2.38
CA LEU A 55 -5.87 -2.44 2.82
C LEU A 55 -4.91 -1.68 1.91
N CYS A 56 -3.86 -2.33 1.41
CA CYS A 56 -2.96 -1.76 0.41
C CYS A 56 -3.70 -1.47 -0.90
N ARG A 57 -4.53 -2.40 -1.40
CA ARG A 57 -5.39 -2.16 -2.57
C ARG A 57 -6.32 -0.96 -2.35
N SER A 58 -7.04 -0.95 -1.22
CA SER A 58 -7.96 0.15 -0.88
C SER A 58 -7.25 1.50 -0.69
N HIS A 59 -6.00 1.50 -0.24
CA HIS A 59 -5.19 2.70 -0.16
C HIS A 59 -4.86 3.24 -1.54
N LEU A 60 -4.32 2.40 -2.44
CA LEU A 60 -4.00 2.81 -3.81
C LEU A 60 -5.22 3.38 -4.53
N ALA A 61 -6.37 2.71 -4.45
CA ALA A 61 -7.62 3.17 -5.06
C ALA A 61 -8.10 4.56 -4.60
N LYS A 62 -7.58 5.08 -3.48
CA LYS A 62 -7.92 6.39 -2.93
C LYS A 62 -6.74 7.36 -2.92
N CYS A 63 -5.56 6.93 -3.34
CA CYS A 63 -4.34 7.71 -3.21
C CYS A 63 -4.25 8.67 -4.40
N PRO A 64 -4.39 10.01 -4.20
CA PRO A 64 -4.31 10.95 -5.31
C PRO A 64 -2.93 10.94 -5.96
N ASN A 65 -1.87 10.70 -5.18
CA ASN A 65 -0.51 10.57 -5.71
C ASN A 65 -0.32 9.30 -6.54
N PHE A 66 -1.12 8.25 -6.35
CA PHE A 66 -1.08 7.10 -7.25
C PHE A 66 -1.76 7.45 -8.58
N CYS A 67 -2.94 8.05 -8.51
CA CYS A 67 -3.70 8.48 -9.69
C CYS A 67 -3.02 9.57 -10.52
N GLU A 68 -2.12 10.37 -9.94
CA GLU A 68 -1.39 11.43 -10.65
C GLU A 68 -0.19 10.88 -11.45
N TYR A 69 0.37 9.72 -11.05
CA TYR A 69 1.63 9.20 -11.59
C TYR A 69 1.47 7.94 -12.45
N VAL A 70 0.26 7.37 -12.51
CA VAL A 70 -0.02 6.11 -13.19
C VAL A 70 -1.21 6.32 -14.11
N ASP A 71 -1.12 5.83 -15.34
CA ASP A 71 -2.20 5.94 -16.32
C ASP A 71 -3.40 5.08 -15.93
N ASP A 72 -4.61 5.47 -16.38
CA ASP A 72 -5.86 4.84 -15.96
C ASP A 72 -5.91 3.33 -16.23
N ASP A 73 -5.37 2.87 -17.37
CA ASP A 73 -5.31 1.44 -17.73
C ASP A 73 -4.44 0.66 -16.73
N GLU A 74 -3.24 1.17 -16.42
CA GLU A 74 -2.34 0.56 -15.44
C GLU A 74 -2.94 0.61 -14.02
N ILE A 75 -3.66 1.68 -13.66
CA ILE A 75 -4.43 1.74 -12.42
C ILE A 75 -5.42 0.59 -12.34
N GLN A 76 -6.20 0.32 -13.40
CA GLN A 76 -7.16 -0.77 -13.40
C GLN A 76 -6.46 -2.13 -13.26
N GLU A 77 -5.35 -2.36 -13.97
CA GLU A 77 -4.59 -3.60 -13.88
C GLU A 77 -4.03 -3.84 -12.48
N ILE A 78 -3.44 -2.81 -11.87
CA ILE A 78 -2.89 -2.88 -10.51
C ILE A 78 -4.00 -3.16 -9.49
N LEU A 79 -5.15 -2.49 -9.61
CA LEU A 79 -6.26 -2.68 -8.68
C LEU A 79 -6.99 -4.02 -8.87
N ALA A 80 -6.91 -4.62 -10.07
CA ALA A 80 -7.45 -5.94 -10.37
C ALA A 80 -6.58 -7.10 -9.82
N LEU A 81 -5.36 -6.82 -9.34
CA LEU A 81 -4.51 -7.84 -8.71
C LEU A 81 -5.25 -8.53 -7.56
N SER A 82 -5.19 -9.86 -7.56
CA SER A 82 -5.89 -10.68 -6.57
C SER A 82 -5.36 -10.43 -5.16
N VAL A 83 -6.27 -10.40 -4.17
CA VAL A 83 -5.89 -10.49 -2.76
C VAL A 83 -6.32 -11.84 -2.17
N PRO A 84 -5.54 -12.45 -1.26
CA PRO A 84 -5.90 -13.70 -0.61
C PRO A 84 -7.29 -13.66 0.05
N GLU A 85 -7.72 -12.49 0.52
CA GLU A 85 -9.04 -12.28 1.11
C GLU A 85 -10.21 -12.36 0.11
N ASP A 86 -9.98 -12.13 -1.18
CA ASP A 86 -11.06 -12.20 -2.20
C ASP A 86 -11.53 -13.65 -2.41
N ASN A 87 -10.64 -14.62 -2.19
CA ASN A 87 -10.92 -16.05 -2.34
C ASN A 87 -11.59 -16.68 -1.12
N LYS A 88 -11.74 -15.93 -0.02
CA LYS A 88 -12.58 -16.36 1.10
C LYS A 88 -14.04 -16.20 0.67
N LYS A 89 -14.53 -17.21 -0.06
CA LYS A 89 -15.96 -17.36 -0.34
C LYS A 89 -16.75 -17.22 0.97
N LYS A 90 -17.82 -16.45 0.86
CA LYS A 90 -18.88 -16.21 1.82
C LYS A 90 -19.42 -17.51 2.41
#